data_AF-A0A6C0QB93-F1
#
_entry.id   AF-A0A6C0QB93-F1
#
_cell.length_a   1.000
_cell.length_b   1.000
_cell.length_c   1.000
_cell.angle_alpha   90.00
_cell.angle_beta   90.00
_cell.angle_gamma   90.00
#
_symmetry.space_group_name_H-M   'P 1'
#
loop_
_entity.id
_entity.type
_entity.pdbx_description
1 polymer ?
#
loop_
_entity_poly.entity_id
_entity_poly.type
_entity_poly.pdbx_seq_one_letter_code
_entity_poly.pdbx_strand_id
1 'polypeptide(L)'
;MPATLVAPHVASAESVAPVIAVQRLTNLERAVALYASGMPTGYRWSNADIATVIDWITEGVARLSYMDVCRLAQDARHYRLLWLANQATAEQTIRHNLSFPDTTRFKRAEEIAATLTHWLSADIPQSGWVGDGSHQVYRAYGDDIDEVGV
;
A
#
# COMPACT_ATOMS: atom_id res chain seq x y z
N MET A 1 51.88 6.01 -19.33
CA MET A 1 50.71 6.76 -18.85
C MET A 1 49.73 5.76 -18.25
N PRO A 2 49.40 5.81 -16.95
CA PRO A 2 48.41 4.90 -16.37
C PRO A 2 46.99 5.45 -16.56
N ALA A 3 46.07 4.58 -16.96
CA ALA A 3 44.65 4.89 -17.09
C ALA A 3 43.96 4.81 -15.72
N THR A 4 43.43 5.93 -15.24
CA THR A 4 42.62 6.01 -14.03
C THR A 4 41.22 5.47 -14.32
N LEU A 5 40.87 4.36 -13.67
CA LEU A 5 39.56 3.71 -13.76
C LEU A 5 38.59 4.51 -12.86
N VAL A 6 37.77 5.36 -13.47
CA VAL A 6 36.69 6.09 -12.77
C VAL A 6 35.54 5.12 -12.55
N ALA A 7 35.34 4.70 -11.30
CA ALA A 7 34.15 3.94 -10.92
C ALA A 7 32.90 4.84 -11.05
N PRO A 8 31.81 4.38 -11.67
CA PRO A 8 30.56 5.11 -11.67
C PRO A 8 30.01 5.13 -10.24
N HIS A 9 29.80 6.34 -9.72
CA HIS A 9 29.07 6.57 -8.48
C HIS A 9 27.63 6.09 -8.69
N VAL A 10 27.33 4.88 -8.22
CA VAL A 10 25.95 4.41 -8.08
C VAL A 10 25.31 5.35 -7.06
N ALA A 11 24.43 6.20 -7.56
CA ALA A 11 23.58 7.04 -6.73
C ALA A 11 22.86 6.12 -5.74
N SER A 12 23.19 6.29 -4.46
CA SER A 12 22.52 5.61 -3.37
C SER A 12 21.07 6.09 -3.40
N ALA A 13 20.17 5.26 -3.92
CA ALA A 13 18.74 5.49 -3.77
C ALA A 13 18.48 5.64 -2.29
N GLU A 14 18.07 6.84 -1.88
CA GLU A 14 17.68 7.13 -0.51
C GLU A 14 16.71 6.05 -0.06
N SER A 15 17.07 5.33 1.00
CA SER A 15 16.23 4.31 1.62
C SER A 15 15.02 5.01 2.22
N VAL A 16 14.01 5.27 1.39
CA VAL A 16 12.68 5.69 1.84
C VAL A 16 12.21 4.59 2.78
N ALA A 17 11.93 4.94 4.04
CA ALA A 17 11.45 3.99 5.03
C ALA A 17 10.27 3.19 4.43
N PRO A 18 10.21 1.86 4.66
CA PRO A 18 9.27 0.97 3.98
C PRO A 18 7.81 1.44 4.12
N VAL A 19 7.46 2.04 5.26
CA VAL A 19 6.15 2.66 5.52
C VAL A 19 5.84 3.79 4.53
N ILE A 20 6.78 4.71 4.30
CA ILE A 20 6.61 5.86 3.39
C ILE A 20 6.47 5.37 1.94
N ALA A 21 7.22 4.34 1.56
CA ALA A 21 7.10 3.72 0.25
C ALA A 21 5.71 3.07 0.05
N VAL A 22 5.19 2.37 1.07
CA VAL A 22 3.85 1.78 1.04
C VAL A 22 2.75 2.84 1.06
N GLN A 23 2.93 3.97 1.78
CA GLN A 23 1.98 5.09 1.79
C GLN A 23 1.80 5.74 0.41
N ARG A 24 2.84 5.72 -0.43
CA ARG A 24 2.78 6.24 -1.80
C ARG A 24 2.00 5.36 -2.79
N LEU A 25 1.85 4.07 -2.49
CA LEU A 25 1.05 3.17 -3.31
C LEU A 25 -0.45 3.50 -3.15
N THR A 26 -1.21 3.40 -4.23
CA THR A 26 -2.67 3.39 -4.18
C THR A 26 -3.18 2.11 -3.53
N ASN A 27 -4.44 2.10 -3.09
CA ASN A 27 -5.05 0.91 -2.47
C ASN A 27 -4.96 -0.32 -3.37
N LEU A 28 -5.15 -0.13 -4.68
CA LEU A 28 -5.11 -1.23 -5.63
C LEU A 28 -3.68 -1.71 -5.90
N GLU A 29 -2.69 -0.82 -5.91
CA GLU A 29 -1.27 -1.20 -5.99
C GLU A 29 -0.84 -1.98 -4.74
N ARG A 30 -1.29 -1.57 -3.54
CA ARG A 30 -1.08 -2.36 -2.32
C ARG A 30 -1.73 -3.74 -2.42
N ALA A 31 -2.94 -3.84 -2.98
CA ALA A 31 -3.62 -5.10 -3.17
C ALA A 31 -2.87 -6.03 -4.15
N VAL A 32 -2.36 -5.50 -5.26
CA VAL A 32 -1.54 -6.25 -6.22
C VAL A 32 -0.23 -6.72 -5.59
N ALA A 33 0.44 -5.86 -4.83
CA ALA A 33 1.65 -6.23 -4.10
C ALA A 33 1.35 -7.34 -3.06
N LEU A 34 0.30 -7.20 -2.26
CA LEU A 34 -0.14 -8.24 -1.31
C LEU A 34 -0.48 -9.55 -2.00
N TYR A 35 -1.13 -9.49 -3.17
CA TYR A 35 -1.43 -10.68 -3.95
C TYR A 35 -0.16 -11.47 -4.30
N ALA A 36 0.90 -10.79 -4.73
CA ALA A 36 2.18 -11.39 -5.11
C ALA A 36 3.11 -11.74 -3.93
N SER A 37 2.80 -11.24 -2.74
CA SER A 37 3.59 -11.45 -1.52
C SER A 37 3.46 -12.87 -0.93
N GLY A 38 4.18 -13.13 0.16
CA GLY A 38 4.03 -14.32 1.00
C GLY A 38 2.76 -14.37 1.86
N MET A 39 1.85 -13.40 1.75
CA MET A 39 0.60 -13.34 2.53
C MET A 39 -0.19 -14.66 2.44
N PRO A 40 -0.59 -15.30 3.55
CA PRO A 40 -1.41 -16.50 3.52
C PRO A 40 -2.82 -16.23 2.97
N THR A 41 -3.36 -17.13 2.14
CA THR A 41 -4.70 -16.97 1.52
C THR A 41 -5.82 -16.86 2.57
N GLY A 42 -5.67 -17.49 3.74
CA GLY A 42 -6.64 -17.44 4.84
C GLY A 42 -6.39 -16.35 5.88
N TYR A 43 -5.45 -15.43 5.64
CA TYR A 43 -5.03 -14.46 6.64
C TYR A 43 -6.17 -13.50 7.05
N ARG A 44 -6.32 -13.30 8.37
CA ARG A 44 -7.30 -12.40 8.99
C ARG A 44 -6.60 -11.20 9.61
N TRP A 45 -7.03 -10.00 9.23
CA TRP A 45 -6.46 -8.74 9.71
C TRP A 45 -6.59 -8.61 11.23
N SER A 46 -5.51 -8.13 11.85
CA SER A 46 -5.47 -7.59 13.20
C SER A 46 -4.69 -6.28 13.18
N ASN A 47 -5.04 -5.34 14.05
CA ASN A 47 -4.32 -4.06 14.16
C ASN A 47 -2.87 -4.24 14.61
N ALA A 48 -2.55 -5.34 15.30
CA ALA A 48 -1.18 -5.68 15.68
C ALA A 48 -0.29 -6.06 14.48
N ASP A 49 -0.89 -6.34 13.32
CA ASP A 49 -0.18 -6.90 12.16
C ASP A 49 0.19 -5.84 11.11
N ILE A 50 0.00 -4.54 11.40
CA ILE A 50 0.27 -3.45 10.44
C ILE A 50 1.68 -3.58 9.85
N ALA A 51 2.70 -3.81 10.70
CA ALA A 51 4.08 -4.00 10.26
C ALA A 51 4.23 -5.21 9.32
N THR A 52 3.64 -6.35 9.70
CA THR A 52 3.66 -7.58 8.89
C THR A 52 3.02 -7.37 7.52
N VAL A 53 1.92 -6.63 7.44
CA VAL A 53 1.26 -6.33 6.15
C VAL A 53 2.11 -5.37 5.31
N ILE A 54 2.78 -4.39 5.91
CA ILE A 54 3.74 -3.52 5.23
C ILE A 54 4.89 -4.35 4.66
N ASP A 55 5.44 -5.29 5.44
CA ASP A 55 6.51 -6.19 4.99
C ASP A 55 6.05 -7.02 3.78
N TRP A 56 4.85 -7.59 3.82
CA TRP A 56 4.28 -8.30 2.67
C TRP A 56 4.10 -7.40 1.45
N ILE A 57 3.66 -6.16 1.61
CA ILE A 57 3.57 -5.23 0.47
C ILE A 57 4.95 -4.97 -0.11
N THR A 58 5.97 -4.72 0.72
CA THR A 58 7.33 -4.49 0.24
C THR A 58 7.91 -5.72 -0.45
N GLU A 59 7.66 -6.92 0.09
CA GLU A 59 8.01 -8.20 -0.54
C GLU A 59 7.33 -8.35 -1.90
N GLY A 60 6.04 -8.03 -2.00
CA GLY A 60 5.28 -8.07 -3.24
C GLY A 60 5.84 -7.14 -4.31
N VAL A 61 6.18 -5.90 -3.92
CA VAL A 61 6.85 -4.93 -4.80
C VAL A 61 8.23 -5.43 -5.22
N ALA A 62 8.99 -6.07 -4.33
CA ALA A 62 10.29 -6.64 -4.67
C ALA A 62 10.18 -7.81 -5.66
N ARG A 63 9.10 -8.61 -5.58
CA ARG A 63 8.86 -9.74 -6.49
C ARG A 63 8.41 -9.32 -7.89
N LEU A 64 7.52 -8.33 -7.97
CA LEU A 64 6.96 -7.88 -9.24
C LEU A 64 7.71 -6.70 -9.87
N SER A 65 8.45 -5.92 -9.09
CA SER A 65 8.86 -4.54 -9.40
C SER A 65 7.71 -3.52 -9.23
N TYR A 66 8.08 -2.27 -8.92
CA TYR A 66 7.11 -1.17 -8.78
C TYR A 66 6.31 -0.92 -10.07
N MET A 67 6.98 -0.96 -11.24
CA MET A 67 6.34 -0.67 -12.52
C MET A 67 5.29 -1.72 -12.90
N ASP A 68 5.56 -2.99 -12.64
CA ASP A 68 4.58 -4.05 -12.90
C ASP A 68 3.41 -3.99 -11.91
N VAL A 69 3.65 -3.64 -10.64
CA VAL A 69 2.57 -3.38 -9.68
C VAL A 69 1.65 -2.26 -10.17
N CYS A 70 2.20 -1.14 -10.61
CA CYS A 70 1.42 -0.03 -11.19
C CYS A 70 0.63 -0.47 -12.42
N ARG A 71 1.27 -1.18 -13.36
CA ARG A 71 0.62 -1.65 -14.59
C ARG A 71 -0.54 -2.61 -14.28
N LEU A 72 -0.29 -3.63 -13.46
CA LEU A 72 -1.30 -4.62 -13.07
C LEU A 72 -2.46 -3.98 -12.30
N ALA A 73 -2.18 -2.99 -11.44
CA ALA A 73 -3.21 -2.24 -10.74
C ALA A 73 -4.06 -1.41 -11.72
N GLN A 74 -3.44 -0.73 -12.69
CA GLN A 74 -4.16 -0.01 -13.73
C GLN A 74 -5.05 -0.93 -14.57
N ASP A 75 -4.54 -2.09 -14.99
CA ASP A 75 -5.30 -3.09 -15.74
C ASP A 75 -6.48 -3.63 -14.93
N ALA A 76 -6.26 -3.97 -13.65
CA ALA A 76 -7.31 -4.41 -12.75
C ALA A 76 -8.39 -3.33 -12.54
N ARG A 77 -7.98 -2.06 -12.37
CA ARG A 77 -8.91 -0.93 -12.25
C ARG A 77 -9.74 -0.75 -13.51
N HIS A 78 -9.09 -0.77 -14.67
CA HIS A 78 -9.75 -0.60 -15.95
C HIS A 78 -10.77 -1.72 -16.19
N TYR A 79 -10.36 -2.98 -15.96
CA TYR A 79 -11.27 -4.12 -16.02
C TYR A 79 -12.46 -3.95 -15.07
N ARG A 80 -12.24 -3.55 -13.82
CA ARG A 80 -13.30 -3.36 -12.83
C ARG A 80 -14.31 -2.29 -13.26
N LEU A 81 -13.86 -1.19 -13.89
CA LEU A 81 -14.74 -0.16 -14.43
C LEU A 81 -15.60 -0.69 -15.59
N LEU A 82 -14.99 -1.43 -16.52
CA LEU A 82 -15.74 -2.04 -17.63
C LEU A 82 -16.72 -3.10 -17.15
N TRP A 83 -16.33 -3.91 -16.16
CA TRP A 83 -17.19 -4.93 -15.57
C TRP A 83 -18.41 -4.30 -14.89
N LEU A 84 -18.22 -3.24 -14.10
CA LEU A 84 -19.31 -2.49 -13.46
C LEU A 84 -20.24 -1.82 -14.48
N ALA A 85 -19.71 -1.38 -15.62
CA ALA A 85 -20.50 -0.82 -16.71
C ALA A 85 -21.17 -1.87 -17.61
N ASN A 86 -20.99 -3.17 -17.32
CA ASN A 86 -21.43 -4.29 -18.17
C ASN A 86 -20.88 -4.21 -19.61
N GLN A 87 -19.64 -3.71 -19.75
CA GLN A 87 -18.92 -3.50 -21.01
C GLN A 87 -17.63 -4.34 -21.11
N ALA A 88 -17.33 -5.18 -20.11
CA ALA A 88 -16.17 -6.06 -20.15
C ALA A 88 -16.33 -7.15 -21.23
N THR A 89 -15.36 -7.25 -22.13
CA THR A 89 -15.33 -8.31 -23.15
C THR A 89 -14.82 -9.62 -22.57
N ALA A 90 -15.13 -10.75 -23.22
CA ALA A 90 -14.62 -12.05 -22.81
C ALA A 90 -13.09 -12.11 -22.76
N GLU A 91 -12.41 -11.45 -23.72
CA GLU A 91 -10.95 -11.36 -23.75
C GLU A 91 -10.38 -10.60 -22.55
N GLN A 92 -11.03 -9.51 -22.14
CA GLN A 92 -10.63 -8.73 -20.95
C GLN A 92 -10.83 -9.54 -19.67
N THR A 93 -11.93 -10.29 -19.57
CA THR A 93 -12.18 -11.21 -18.45
C THR A 93 -11.13 -12.32 -18.38
N ILE A 94 -10.79 -12.94 -19.52
CA ILE A 94 -9.73 -13.96 -19.58
C ILE A 94 -8.40 -13.37 -19.15
N ARG A 95 -8.01 -12.20 -19.67
CA ARG A 95 -6.76 -11.54 -19.31
C ARG A 95 -6.70 -11.22 -17.82
N HIS A 96 -7.79 -10.69 -17.24
CA HIS A 96 -7.86 -10.41 -15.81
C HIS A 96 -7.68 -11.70 -14.98
N ASN A 97 -8.36 -12.78 -15.35
CA ASN A 97 -8.24 -14.07 -14.65
C ASN A 97 -6.86 -14.71 -14.83
N LEU A 98 -6.15 -14.46 -15.94
CA LEU A 98 -4.76 -14.90 -16.11
C LEU A 98 -3.80 -14.12 -15.21
N SER A 99 -4.04 -12.82 -15.01
CA SER A 99 -3.25 -11.99 -14.09
C SER A 99 -3.53 -12.31 -12.62
N PHE A 100 -4.77 -12.69 -12.29
CA PHE A 100 -5.20 -13.03 -10.94
C PHE A 100 -5.99 -14.37 -10.91
N PRO A 101 -5.31 -15.52 -11.06
CA PRO A 101 -5.99 -16.83 -11.13
C PRO A 101 -6.76 -17.20 -9.86
N ASP A 102 -6.25 -16.79 -8.70
CA ASP A 102 -6.93 -16.95 -7.42
C ASP A 102 -7.71 -15.68 -7.06
N THR A 103 -8.98 -15.63 -7.48
CA THR A 103 -9.88 -14.51 -7.23
C THR A 103 -10.15 -14.30 -5.74
N THR A 104 -10.13 -15.36 -4.93
CA THR A 104 -10.38 -15.26 -3.49
C THR A 104 -9.23 -14.56 -2.78
N ARG A 105 -7.99 -14.92 -3.14
CA ARG A 105 -6.78 -14.25 -2.67
C ARG A 105 -6.73 -12.80 -3.11
N PHE A 106 -7.09 -12.50 -4.36
CA PHE A 106 -7.10 -11.12 -4.85
C PHE A 106 -8.12 -10.25 -4.08
N LYS A 107 -9.35 -10.76 -3.90
CA LYS A 107 -10.37 -10.08 -3.08
C LYS A 107 -9.88 -9.86 -1.65
N ARG A 108 -9.21 -10.84 -1.06
CA ARG A 108 -8.66 -10.72 0.29
C ARG A 108 -7.57 -9.66 0.39
N ALA A 109 -6.69 -9.61 -0.61
CA ALA A 109 -5.67 -8.58 -0.72
C ALA A 109 -6.28 -7.18 -0.87
N GLU A 110 -7.37 -7.02 -1.62
CA GLU A 110 -8.11 -5.75 -1.71
C GLU A 110 -8.69 -5.33 -0.36
N GLU A 111 -9.33 -6.25 0.37
CA GLU A 111 -9.90 -5.98 1.70
C GLU A 111 -8.80 -5.52 2.67
N ILE A 112 -7.69 -6.25 2.75
CA ILE A 112 -6.56 -5.91 3.64
C ILE A 112 -5.92 -4.58 3.24
N ALA A 113 -5.71 -4.34 1.94
CA ALA A 113 -5.16 -3.08 1.46
C ALA A 113 -6.06 -1.89 1.81
N ALA A 114 -7.38 -2.04 1.71
CA ALA A 114 -8.34 -1.02 2.12
C ALA A 114 -8.29 -0.78 3.63
N THR A 115 -8.24 -1.84 4.44
CA THR A 115 -8.10 -1.72 5.90
C THR A 115 -6.80 -1.02 6.28
N LEU A 116 -5.67 -1.43 5.72
CA LEU A 116 -4.38 -0.78 5.96
C LEU A 116 -4.43 0.71 5.58
N THR A 117 -5.08 1.06 4.47
CA THR A 117 -5.22 2.47 4.05
C THR A 117 -5.98 3.29 5.09
N HIS A 118 -7.05 2.74 5.65
CA HIS A 118 -7.79 3.39 6.73
C HIS A 118 -6.90 3.65 7.95
N TRP A 119 -6.11 2.67 8.37
CA TRP A 119 -5.18 2.82 9.51
C TRP A 119 -4.02 3.78 9.22
N LEU A 120 -3.42 3.71 8.03
CA LEU A 120 -2.38 4.66 7.62
C LEU A 120 -2.91 6.10 7.53
N SER A 121 -4.21 6.29 7.27
CA SER A 121 -4.84 7.61 7.30
C SER A 121 -5.19 8.08 8.71
N ALA A 122 -5.37 7.15 9.66
CA ALA A 122 -5.63 7.47 11.07
C ALA A 122 -4.35 7.87 11.83
N ASP A 123 -3.18 7.40 11.38
CA ASP A 123 -1.85 7.82 11.87
C ASP A 123 -1.41 9.20 11.35
N ILE A 124 -2.20 9.83 10.47
CA ILE A 124 -2.05 11.27 10.23
C ILE A 124 -2.82 11.95 11.36
N PRO A 125 -2.17 12.64 12.31
CA PRO A 125 -2.89 13.66 13.06
C PRO A 125 -3.32 14.73 12.05
N GLN A 126 -4.49 14.55 11.45
CA GLN A 126 -5.24 15.64 10.86
C GLN A 126 -5.64 16.53 12.03
N SER A 127 -4.74 17.39 12.50
CA SER A 127 -4.97 18.47 13.46
C SER A 127 -6.31 18.30 14.20
N GLY A 128 -6.32 17.38 15.16
CA GLY A 128 -7.55 16.79 15.67
C GLY A 128 -7.58 16.94 17.17
N TRP A 129 -8.72 17.38 17.68
CA TRP A 129 -8.95 17.56 19.10
C TRP A 129 -9.00 16.21 19.81
N VAL A 130 -7.98 15.92 20.62
CA VAL A 130 -8.00 14.78 21.54
C VAL A 130 -8.65 15.25 22.84
N GLY A 131 -9.77 14.64 23.21
CA GLY A 131 -10.39 14.83 24.51
C GLY A 131 -10.01 13.68 25.42
N ASP A 132 -9.35 13.97 26.53
CA ASP A 132 -9.41 13.06 27.68
C ASP A 132 -10.73 13.34 28.43
N GLY A 133 -11.18 12.40 29.27
CA GLY A 133 -12.46 12.51 29.98
C GLY A 133 -12.58 13.70 30.94
N SER A 134 -11.63 14.63 30.95
CA SER A 134 -11.54 15.85 31.77
C SER A 134 -12.03 17.13 31.08
N HIS A 135 -12.61 17.06 29.87
CA HIS A 135 -13.00 18.24 29.06
C HIS A 135 -11.83 19.13 28.61
N GLN A 136 -10.59 18.64 28.68
CA GLN A 136 -9.45 19.33 28.11
C GLN A 136 -9.28 18.91 26.65
N VAL A 137 -9.01 19.90 25.79
CA VAL A 137 -8.95 19.68 24.34
C VAL A 137 -7.53 20.03 23.87
N TYR A 138 -6.84 19.05 23.32
CA TYR A 138 -5.44 19.20 22.89
C TYR A 138 -5.33 19.26 21.37
N ARG A 139 -4.37 20.03 20.85
CA ARG A 139 -4.06 20.09 19.42
C ARG A 139 -2.74 19.36 19.17
N ALA A 140 -2.82 18.13 18.68
CA ALA A 140 -1.63 17.34 18.38
C ALA A 140 -1.10 17.67 16.96
N TYR A 141 0.18 18.00 16.87
CA TYR A 141 0.94 18.04 15.62
C TYR A 141 2.16 17.11 15.77
N GLY A 142 2.12 15.91 15.19
CA GLY A 142 3.23 14.96 15.33
C GLY A 142 3.46 14.51 16.78
N ASP A 143 4.72 14.30 17.17
CA ASP A 143 5.14 13.83 18.51
C ASP A 143 5.02 14.88 19.62
N ASP A 144 4.65 16.12 19.27
CA ASP A 144 4.49 17.23 20.22
C ASP A 144 3.01 17.48 20.53
N ILE A 145 2.67 17.41 21.82
CA ILE A 145 1.35 17.73 22.36
C ILE A 145 1.43 19.12 23.00
N ASP A 146 0.87 20.13 22.34
CA ASP A 146 0.70 21.45 22.93
C ASP A 146 -0.64 21.54 23.66
N GLU A 147 -0.60 21.85 24.95
CA GLU A 147 -1.78 22.17 25.77
C GLU A 147 -2.38 23.50 25.32
N VAL A 148 -3.61 23.47 24.81
CA VAL A 148 -4.33 24.68 24.44
C VAL A 148 -5.18 25.09 25.65
N GLY A 149 -4.63 26.00 26.46
CA GLY A 149 -5.36 26.59 27.59
C GLY A 149 -6.66 27.26 27.14
N VAL A 150 -7.71 27.11 27.95
CA VAL A 150 -9.05 27.70 27.77
C VAL A 150 -9.02 29.21 27.92
#